data_AF-A0A0S8DPE6-F1
#
_entry.id   AF-A0A0S8DPE6-F1
#
_cell.length_a   1.000
_cell.length_b   1.000
_cell.length_c   1.000
_cell.angle_alpha   90.00
_cell.angle_beta   90.00
_cell.angle_gamma   90.00
#
_symmetry.space_group_name_H-M   'P 1'
#
loop_
_entity.id
_entity.type
_entity.pdbx_description
1 polymer ?
#
loop_
_entity_poly.entity_id
_entity_poly.type
_entity_poly.pdbx_seq_one_letter_code
_entity_poly.pdbx_strand_id
1 'polypeptide(L)'
;MQYNTILMTKSILLITAICLMVITTVEAATDEDLYRRGQSYLQKGNYDEAIKAYKKFIDKYPNSKLLPYALYDQGWCYLEKKGFSSARIAFKKLVKDFPNIALAADAQLAIGE
;
A
#
# COMPACT_ATOMS: atom_id res chain seq x y z
N MET A 1 25.90 46.77 17.55
CA MET A 1 24.56 46.40 17.07
C MET A 1 24.60 45.36 15.94
N GLN A 2 25.48 45.48 14.93
CA GLN A 2 25.60 44.50 13.82
C GLN A 2 25.90 43.05 14.23
N TYR A 3 26.74 42.83 15.26
CA TYR A 3 27.11 41.47 15.70
C TYR A 3 25.90 40.64 16.13
N ASN A 4 24.96 41.27 16.87
CA ASN A 4 23.77 40.60 17.36
C ASN A 4 22.79 40.26 16.23
N THR A 5 22.72 41.13 15.22
CA THR A 5 21.93 40.89 14.00
C THR A 5 22.50 39.72 13.19
N ILE A 6 23.83 39.67 12.99
CA ILE A 6 24.49 38.58 12.25
C ILE A 6 24.34 37.24 12.98
N LEU A 7 24.49 37.23 14.30
CA LEU A 7 24.30 36.03 15.13
C LEU A 7 22.85 35.53 15.06
N MET A 8 21.88 36.44 15.10
CA MET A 8 20.45 36.13 15.00
C MET A 8 20.08 35.53 13.63
N THR A 9 20.59 36.09 12.53
CA THR A 9 20.28 35.58 11.18
C THR A 9 20.88 34.19 10.91
N LYS A 10 22.09 33.91 11.44
CA LYS A 10 22.74 32.60 11.30
C LYS A 10 21.95 31.47 11.99
N SER A 11 21.38 31.73 13.17
CA SER A 11 20.57 30.73 13.89
C SER A 11 19.28 30.37 13.16
N ILE A 12 18.63 31.35 12.50
CA ILE A 12 17.40 31.14 11.74
C ILE A 12 17.66 30.28 10.49
N LEU A 13 18.77 30.53 9.77
CA LEU A 13 19.21 29.73 8.63
C LEU A 13 19.50 28.28 9.01
N LEU A 14 20.10 28.05 10.19
CA LEU A 14 20.39 26.70 10.67
C LEU A 14 19.10 25.93 11.02
N ILE A 15 18.16 26.57 11.71
CA ILE A 15 16.87 25.96 12.08
C ILE A 15 16.04 25.63 10.83
N THR A 16 15.99 26.53 9.85
CA THR A 16 15.26 26.30 8.59
C THR A 16 15.89 25.20 7.75
N ALA A 17 17.23 25.12 7.68
CA ALA A 17 17.94 24.03 7.01
C ALA A 17 17.69 22.66 7.67
N ILE A 18 17.69 22.61 9.01
CA ILE A 18 17.35 21.39 9.76
C ILE A 18 15.88 21.00 9.51
N CYS A 19 14.97 21.97 9.52
CA CYS A 19 13.55 21.73 9.28
C CYS A 19 13.30 21.18 7.85
N LEU A 20 13.99 21.71 6.84
CA LEU A 20 13.91 21.19 5.47
C LEU A 20 14.40 19.74 5.36
N MET A 21 15.49 19.37 6.05
CA MET A 21 15.98 17.98 6.07
C MET A 21 15.00 17.01 6.75
N VAL A 22 14.33 17.44 7.84
CA VAL A 22 13.36 16.56 8.55
C VAL A 22 12.12 16.29 7.69
N ILE A 23 11.71 17.25 6.86
CA ILE A 23 10.54 17.10 5.97
C ILE A 23 10.82 16.07 4.85
N THR A 24 12.07 15.92 4.39
CA THR A 24 12.41 14.92 3.35
C THR A 24 12.59 13.51 3.90
N THR A 25 12.79 13.35 5.21
CA THR A 25 12.87 12.03 5.88
C THR A 25 11.53 11.48 6.33
N VAL A 26 10.41 12.16 6.04
CA VAL A 26 9.10 11.48 6.03
C VAL A 26 9.21 10.45 4.91
N GLU A 27 9.59 9.22 5.27
CA GLU A 27 9.52 8.07 4.38
C GLU A 27 8.14 8.10 3.74
N ALA A 28 8.10 8.48 2.46
CA ALA A 28 6.90 8.34 1.68
C ALA A 28 6.57 6.86 1.75
N ALA A 29 5.54 6.49 2.52
CA ALA A 29 5.18 5.11 2.79
C ALA A 29 5.37 4.28 1.53
N THR A 30 6.19 3.24 1.58
CA THR A 30 6.52 2.48 0.39
C THR A 30 5.30 1.67 -0.06
N ASP A 31 5.33 1.15 -1.29
CA ASP A 31 4.35 0.17 -1.72
C ASP A 31 4.40 -1.07 -0.80
N GLU A 32 5.60 -1.52 -0.43
CA GLU A 32 5.81 -2.61 0.52
C GLU A 32 5.18 -2.35 1.90
N ASP A 33 5.34 -1.16 2.47
CA ASP A 33 4.73 -0.83 3.78
C ASP A 33 3.21 -0.92 3.74
N LEU A 34 2.60 -0.39 2.68
CA LEU A 34 1.16 -0.38 2.55
C LEU A 34 0.60 -1.80 2.29
N TYR A 35 1.34 -2.61 1.53
CA TYR A 35 1.02 -4.03 1.33
C TYR A 35 1.11 -4.82 2.66
N ARG A 36 2.23 -4.69 3.40
CA ARG A 36 2.44 -5.33 4.71
C ARG A 36 1.36 -4.96 5.72
N ARG A 37 0.85 -3.72 5.67
CA ARG A 37 -0.27 -3.31 6.51
C ARG A 37 -1.54 -4.10 6.20
N GLY A 38 -1.85 -4.32 4.92
CA GLY A 38 -2.96 -5.19 4.51
C GLY A 38 -2.77 -6.64 5.01
N GLN A 39 -1.56 -7.18 4.87
CA GLN A 39 -1.23 -8.52 5.36
C GLN A 39 -1.38 -8.64 6.88
N SER A 40 -1.00 -7.61 7.64
CA SER A 40 -1.18 -7.62 9.10
C SER A 40 -2.66 -7.72 9.49
N TYR A 41 -3.55 -7.02 8.78
CA TYR A 41 -4.98 -7.13 9.03
C TYR A 41 -5.53 -8.50 8.61
N LEU A 42 -5.07 -9.04 7.47
CA LEU A 42 -5.42 -10.39 7.00
C LEU A 42 -5.06 -11.45 8.05
N GLN A 43 -3.83 -11.43 8.57
CA GLN A 43 -3.36 -12.38 9.59
C GLN A 43 -4.15 -12.31 10.89
N LYS A 44 -4.71 -11.13 11.21
CA LYS A 44 -5.58 -10.92 12.37
C LYS A 44 -7.04 -11.32 12.12
N GLY A 45 -7.40 -11.76 10.91
CA GLY A 45 -8.78 -12.01 10.50
C GLY A 45 -9.61 -10.75 10.30
N ASN A 46 -8.99 -9.57 10.33
CA ASN A 46 -9.66 -8.28 10.17
C ASN A 46 -9.85 -7.98 8.68
N TYR A 47 -10.66 -8.79 8.01
CA TYR A 47 -10.80 -8.78 6.55
C TYR A 47 -11.27 -7.42 5.99
N ASP A 48 -12.14 -6.70 6.70
CA ASP A 48 -12.59 -5.36 6.29
C ASP A 48 -11.46 -4.34 6.22
N GLU A 49 -10.60 -4.32 7.24
CA GLU A 49 -9.46 -3.41 7.28
C GLU A 49 -8.37 -3.84 6.29
N ALA A 50 -8.20 -5.15 6.09
CA ALA A 50 -7.32 -5.70 5.05
C ALA A 50 -7.78 -5.25 3.66
N ILE A 51 -9.08 -5.38 3.34
CA ILE A 51 -9.66 -4.93 2.07
C ILE A 51 -9.43 -3.44 1.84
N LYS A 52 -9.65 -2.61 2.88
CA LYS A 52 -9.40 -1.16 2.79
C LYS A 52 -7.92 -0.85 2.52
N ALA A 53 -7.01 -1.54 3.21
CA ALA A 53 -5.58 -1.38 3.02
C ALA A 53 -5.13 -1.80 1.62
N TYR A 54 -5.57 -2.97 1.13
CA TYR A 54 -5.27 -3.44 -0.23
C TYR A 54 -5.88 -2.54 -1.30
N LYS A 55 -7.10 -2.04 -1.11
CA LYS A 55 -7.69 -1.06 -2.04
C LYS A 55 -6.82 0.20 -2.14
N LYS A 56 -6.38 0.75 -1.01
CA LYS A 56 -5.49 1.90 -0.98
C LYS A 56 -4.15 1.61 -1.67
N PHE A 57 -3.62 0.39 -1.49
CA PHE A 57 -2.42 -0.06 -2.20
C PHE A 57 -2.63 -0.07 -3.71
N ILE A 58 -3.70 -0.70 -4.19
CA ILE A 58 -4.02 -0.83 -5.62
C ILE A 58 -4.20 0.55 -6.26
N ASP A 59 -4.87 1.47 -5.56
CA ASP A 59 -5.11 2.83 -6.04
C ASP A 59 -3.82 3.67 -6.10
N LYS A 60 -2.91 3.48 -5.13
CA LYS A 60 -1.69 4.30 -5.00
C LYS A 60 -0.50 3.74 -5.78
N TYR A 61 -0.42 2.41 -5.95
CA TYR A 61 0.71 1.72 -6.57
C TYR A 61 0.27 0.75 -7.69
N PRO A 62 -0.41 1.24 -8.74
CA PRO A 62 -0.93 0.41 -9.83
C PRO A 62 0.17 -0.25 -10.68
N ASN A 63 1.43 0.15 -10.53
CA ASN A 63 2.58 -0.42 -11.26
C ASN A 63 3.53 -1.21 -10.34
N SER A 64 3.16 -1.44 -9.08
CA SER A 64 4.02 -2.18 -8.16
C SER A 64 4.08 -3.66 -8.55
N LYS A 65 5.25 -4.27 -8.34
CA LYS A 65 5.43 -5.73 -8.47
C LYS A 65 4.59 -6.52 -7.46
N LEU A 66 4.15 -5.85 -6.38
CA LEU A 66 3.28 -6.42 -5.35
C LEU A 66 1.78 -6.35 -5.73
N LEU A 67 1.42 -5.66 -6.80
CA LEU A 67 0.02 -5.55 -7.25
C LEU A 67 -0.71 -6.89 -7.44
N PRO A 68 -0.14 -7.90 -8.10
CA PRO A 68 -0.83 -9.19 -8.20
C PRO A 68 -1.07 -9.84 -6.83
N TYR A 69 -0.11 -9.74 -5.92
CA TYR A 69 -0.27 -10.27 -4.56
C TYR A 69 -1.37 -9.53 -3.79
N ALA A 70 -1.41 -8.20 -3.87
CA ALA A 70 -2.44 -7.39 -3.24
C ALA A 70 -3.85 -7.67 -3.80
N LEU A 71 -3.98 -7.89 -5.11
CA LEU A 71 -5.25 -8.27 -5.74
C LEU A 71 -5.71 -9.67 -5.30
N TYR A 72 -4.79 -10.63 -5.22
CA TYR A 72 -5.07 -11.98 -4.74
C TYR A 72 -5.52 -11.96 -3.27
N ASP A 73 -4.74 -11.32 -2.39
CA ASP A 73 -5.04 -11.25 -0.96
C ASP A 73 -6.34 -10.49 -0.68
N GLN A 74 -6.65 -9.46 -1.48
CA GLN A 74 -7.94 -8.77 -1.42
C GLN A 74 -9.10 -9.69 -1.83
N GLY A 75 -8.93 -10.46 -2.91
CA GLY A 75 -9.90 -11.46 -3.35
C GLY A 75 -10.14 -12.52 -2.28
N TRP A 76 -9.07 -12.99 -1.64
CA TRP A 76 -9.13 -13.92 -0.51
C TRP A 76 -9.91 -13.35 0.68
N CYS A 77 -9.61 -12.11 1.10
CA CYS A 77 -10.40 -11.43 2.13
C CYS A 77 -11.89 -11.36 1.76
N TYR A 78 -12.23 -11.13 0.50
CA TYR A 78 -13.63 -11.13 0.07
C TYR A 78 -14.27 -12.52 0.15
N LEU A 79 -13.55 -13.59 -0.17
CA LEU A 79 -14.05 -14.97 0.00
C LEU A 79 -14.35 -15.29 1.45
N GLU A 80 -13.41 -14.98 2.35
CA GLU A 80 -13.55 -15.17 3.80
C GLU A 80 -14.78 -14.43 4.36
N LYS A 81 -15.08 -13.25 3.79
CA LYS A 81 -16.27 -12.47 4.12
C LYS A 81 -17.57 -12.96 3.46
N LYS A 82 -17.56 -14.08 2.72
CA LYS A 82 -18.67 -14.57 1.88
C LYS A 82 -19.11 -13.57 0.80
N GLY A 83 -18.23 -12.63 0.45
CA GLY A 83 -18.43 -11.62 -0.58
C GLY A 83 -18.02 -12.12 -1.97
N PHE A 84 -18.60 -13.24 -2.41
CA PHE A 84 -18.22 -13.95 -3.64
C PHE A 84 -18.19 -13.06 -4.90
N SER A 85 -19.13 -12.12 -5.00
CA SER A 85 -19.19 -11.16 -6.12
C SER A 85 -17.95 -10.28 -6.19
N SER A 86 -17.51 -9.74 -5.05
CA SER A 86 -16.34 -8.87 -4.95
C SER A 86 -15.04 -9.64 -5.12
N ALA A 87 -14.96 -10.85 -4.55
CA ALA A 87 -13.83 -11.76 -4.76
C ALA A 87 -13.63 -12.07 -6.24
N ARG A 88 -14.71 -12.43 -6.93
CA ARG A 88 -14.70 -12.71 -8.36
C ARG A 88 -14.22 -11.52 -9.19
N ILE A 89 -14.58 -10.29 -8.82
CA ILE A 89 -14.10 -9.08 -9.50
C ILE A 89 -12.59 -8.91 -9.31
N ALA A 90 -12.09 -9.05 -8.07
CA ALA A 90 -10.67 -8.94 -7.76
C ALA A 90 -9.83 -10.01 -8.49
N PHE A 91 -10.25 -11.27 -8.44
CA PHE A 91 -9.59 -12.37 -9.13
C PHE A 91 -9.66 -12.25 -10.66
N LYS A 92 -10.80 -11.83 -11.22
CA LYS A 92 -10.89 -11.57 -12.67
C LYS A 92 -9.92 -10.49 -13.12
N LYS A 93 -9.76 -9.44 -12.31
CA LYS A 93 -8.78 -8.39 -12.56
C LYS A 93 -7.36 -8.96 -12.53
N LEU A 94 -7.03 -9.78 -11.53
CA LEU A 94 -5.74 -10.47 -11.45
C LEU A 94 -5.45 -11.30 -12.72
N VAL A 95 -6.37 -12.18 -13.11
CA VAL A 95 -6.17 -13.07 -14.27
C VAL A 95 -6.06 -12.28 -15.58
N LYS A 96 -6.83 -11.18 -15.71
CA LYS A 96 -6.81 -10.33 -16.89
C LYS A 96 -5.50 -9.53 -17.00
N ASP A 97 -5.06 -8.93 -15.90
CA ASP A 97 -3.93 -8.00 -15.90
C ASP A 97 -2.58 -8.75 -15.73
N PHE A 98 -2.59 -9.95 -15.13
CA PHE A 98 -1.40 -10.76 -14.83
C PHE A 98 -1.59 -12.24 -15.22
N PRO A 99 -1.83 -12.59 -16.50
CA PRO A 99 -2.19 -13.96 -16.89
C PRO A 99 -1.09 -15.02 -16.69
N ASN A 100 0.19 -14.61 -16.60
CA ASN A 100 1.34 -15.52 -16.56
C ASN A 100 1.96 -15.69 -15.16
N ILE A 101 1.35 -15.14 -14.11
CA ILE A 101 1.82 -15.32 -12.73
C ILE A 101 1.17 -16.56 -12.12
N ALA A 102 1.89 -17.31 -11.28
CA ALA A 102 1.36 -18.51 -10.62
C ALA A 102 0.02 -18.25 -9.90
N LEU A 103 -0.12 -17.10 -9.24
CA LEU A 103 -1.35 -16.69 -8.55
C LEU A 103 -2.57 -16.55 -9.46
N ALA A 104 -2.39 -16.35 -10.78
CA ALA A 104 -3.52 -16.27 -11.71
C ALA A 104 -4.25 -17.61 -11.85
N ALA A 105 -3.52 -18.73 -11.84
CA ALA A 105 -4.12 -20.06 -11.85
C ALA A 105 -4.95 -20.31 -10.58
N ASP A 106 -4.39 -19.97 -9.41
CA ASP A 106 -5.07 -20.11 -8.12
C ASP A 106 -6.34 -19.24 -8.05
N ALA A 107 -6.24 -17.98 -8.49
CA ALA A 107 -7.38 -17.07 -8.56
C ALA A 107 -8.45 -17.56 -9.55
N GLN A 108 -8.06 -18.20 -10.64
CA GLN A 108 -8.99 -18.76 -11.62
C GLN A 108 -9.74 -19.97 -11.07
N LEU A 109 -9.06 -20.82 -10.29
CA LEU A 109 -9.70 -21.91 -9.56
C LEU A 109 -10.71 -21.36 -8.54
N ALA A 110 -10.31 -20.34 -7.77
CA ALA A 110 -11.17 -19.70 -6.77
C ALA A 110 -12.42 -18.97 -7.35
N ILE A 111 -12.45 -18.67 -8.66
CA ILE A 111 -13.65 -18.10 -9.33
C ILE A 111 -14.68 -19.19 -9.68
N GLY A 112 -14.22 -20.43 -9.91
CA GLY A 112 -15.00 -21.54 -10.44
C GLY A 112 -15.71 -22.40 -9.39
N GLU A 113 -15.24 -22.36 -8.14
CA GLU A 113 -15.92 -22.93 -6.96
C GLU A 113 -17.10 -22.07 -6.48
#